data_AF-A0A2E9PQ28-F1
#
_entry.id   AF-A0A2E9PQ28-F1
#
_cell.length_a   1.000
_cell.length_b   1.000
_cell.length_c   1.000
_cell.angle_alpha   90.00
_cell.angle_beta   90.00
_cell.angle_gamma   90.00
#
_symmetry.space_group_name_H-M   'P 1'
#
loop_
_entity.id
_entity.type
_entity.pdbx_description
1 polymer ?
#
loop_
_entity_poly.entity_id
_entity_poly.type
_entity_poly.pdbx_seq_one_letter_code
_entity_poly.pdbx_strand_id
1 'polypeptide(L)'
;MGKIKVKDFNLAHTLECGQIFRINRVNSWYFVNAQDKFFKIKQIRNEIEFHGVDKDFVVHFFSLNENLPEILKEINKDKYIEKSIGKYRGLRLIKQEPWECLISFICSSASNIPRIRSKLKALSESFGKKITLDGVRDYTFPLPG
;
A
#
# COMPACT_ATOMS: atom_id res chain seq x y z
N MET A 1 16.38 5.29 -9.03
CA MET A 1 15.90 4.40 -7.95
C MET A 1 16.29 5.00 -6.61
N GLY A 2 15.32 5.22 -5.71
CA GLY A 2 15.54 5.71 -4.36
C GLY A 2 15.74 4.57 -3.35
N LYS A 3 16.42 4.86 -2.25
CA LYS A 3 16.67 3.93 -1.13
C LYS A 3 16.46 4.64 0.20
N ILE A 4 15.76 4.00 1.14
CA ILE A 4 15.55 4.51 2.50
C ILE A 4 15.78 3.39 3.50
N LYS A 5 16.57 3.66 4.54
CA LYS A 5 16.65 2.79 5.71
C LYS A 5 15.41 2.99 6.59
N VAL A 6 14.78 1.90 6.98
CA VAL A 6 13.55 1.88 7.78
C VAL A 6 13.76 1.03 9.02
N LYS A 7 13.11 1.41 10.13
CA LYS A 7 13.05 0.65 11.37
C LYS A 7 11.60 0.27 11.65
N ASP A 8 11.40 -0.93 12.20
CA ASP A 8 10.06 -1.44 12.52
C ASP A 8 9.09 -1.25 11.34
N PHE A 9 9.46 -1.78 10.18
CA PHE A 9 8.64 -1.75 8.97
C PHE A 9 8.70 -3.09 8.26
N ASN A 10 7.54 -3.60 7.88
CA ASN A 10 7.39 -4.78 7.05
C ASN A 10 6.42 -4.46 5.92
N LEU A 11 6.97 -4.40 4.70
CA LEU A 11 6.28 -4.03 3.49
C LEU A 11 5.19 -5.03 3.12
N ALA A 12 5.45 -6.33 3.27
CA ALA A 12 4.47 -7.37 2.95
C ALA A 12 3.29 -7.32 3.94
N HIS A 13 3.57 -7.24 5.25
CA HIS A 13 2.52 -7.07 6.27
C HIS A 13 1.68 -5.81 6.02
N THR A 14 2.29 -4.75 5.51
CA THR A 14 1.62 -3.48 5.23
C THR A 14 0.78 -3.57 3.93
N LEU A 15 1.32 -4.07 2.83
CA LEU A 15 0.58 -4.11 1.56
C LEU A 15 -0.47 -5.23 1.51
N GLU A 16 -0.25 -6.35 2.19
CA GLU A 16 -1.07 -7.56 2.06
C GLU A 16 -2.13 -7.72 3.16
N CYS A 17 -2.23 -6.77 4.11
CA CYS A 17 -3.23 -6.83 5.18
C CYS A 17 -4.66 -6.41 4.76
N GLY A 18 -4.86 -6.05 3.49
CA GLY A 18 -6.18 -5.71 2.93
C GLY A 18 -6.58 -4.25 3.06
N GLN A 19 -5.66 -3.35 3.45
CA GLN A 19 -5.93 -1.91 3.52
C GLN A 19 -5.96 -1.22 2.14
N ILE A 20 -5.25 -1.77 1.16
CA ILE A 20 -5.27 -1.31 -0.23
C ILE A 20 -5.40 -2.52 -1.17
N PHE A 21 -5.94 -2.28 -2.37
CA PHE A 21 -6.24 -3.38 -3.29
C PHE A 21 -5.49 -3.29 -4.62
N ARG A 22 -5.05 -2.09 -5.03
CA ARG A 22 -4.41 -1.83 -6.34
C ARG A 22 -2.90 -2.04 -6.29
N ILE A 23 -2.51 -3.25 -5.90
CA ILE A 23 -1.11 -3.70 -5.81
C ILE A 23 -0.88 -4.86 -6.77
N ASN A 24 0.22 -4.91 -7.51
CA ASN A 24 0.59 -6.07 -8.32
C ASN A 24 2.01 -6.52 -7.97
N ARG A 25 2.25 -7.83 -7.90
CA ARG A 25 3.57 -8.37 -7.58
C ARG A 25 4.18 -8.95 -8.84
N VAL A 26 5.34 -8.44 -9.23
CA VAL A 26 6.12 -8.92 -10.38
C VAL A 26 7.54 -9.19 -9.90
N ASN A 27 7.96 -10.45 -9.94
CA ASN A 27 9.19 -10.93 -9.32
C ASN A 27 9.23 -10.55 -7.82
N SER A 28 10.25 -9.80 -7.40
CA SER A 28 10.44 -9.32 -6.03
C SER A 28 9.90 -7.90 -5.79
N TRP A 29 9.23 -7.29 -6.77
CA TRP A 29 8.70 -5.93 -6.69
C TRP A 29 7.19 -5.90 -6.51
N TYR A 30 6.73 -5.03 -5.62
CA TYR A 30 5.34 -4.58 -5.60
C TYR A 30 5.22 -3.33 -6.47
N PHE A 31 4.34 -3.37 -7.45
CA PHE A 31 3.84 -2.22 -8.18
C PHE A 31 2.58 -1.73 -7.48
N VAL A 32 2.56 -0.47 -7.07
CA VAL A 32 1.47 0.12 -6.31
C VAL A 32 0.91 1.29 -7.11
N ASN A 33 -0.41 1.28 -7.26
CA ASN A 33 -1.17 2.36 -7.85
C ASN A 33 -1.90 3.08 -6.72
N ALA A 34 -1.58 4.36 -6.53
CA ALA A 34 -2.16 5.21 -5.50
C ALA A 34 -2.63 6.51 -6.18
N GLN A 35 -3.90 6.52 -6.60
CA GLN A 35 -4.53 7.58 -7.38
C GLN A 35 -3.78 7.91 -8.69
N ASP A 36 -2.94 8.95 -8.68
CA ASP A 36 -2.13 9.42 -9.81
C ASP A 36 -0.67 8.93 -9.75
N LYS A 37 -0.26 8.31 -8.63
CA LYS A 37 1.09 7.77 -8.45
C LYS A 37 1.13 6.29 -8.83
N PHE A 38 2.09 5.95 -9.68
CA PHE A 38 2.43 4.57 -10.00
C PHE A 38 3.91 4.33 -9.76
N PHE A 39 4.19 3.50 -8.77
CA PHE A 39 5.54 3.26 -8.31
C PHE A 39 5.77 1.78 -8.04
N LYS A 40 7.04 1.39 -8.06
CA LYS A 40 7.45 0.07 -7.58
C LYS A 40 8.24 0.21 -6.29
N ILE A 41 8.07 -0.75 -5.39
CA ILE A 41 8.76 -0.83 -4.12
C ILE A 41 9.10 -2.28 -3.77
N LYS A 42 10.27 -2.49 -3.18
CA LYS A 42 10.65 -3.76 -2.55
C LYS A 42 11.39 -3.49 -1.26
N GLN A 43 11.34 -4.44 -0.34
CA GLN A 43 12.08 -4.37 0.91
C GLN A 43 13.19 -5.42 0.92
N ILE A 44 14.38 -5.01 1.32
CA ILE A 44 15.53 -5.88 1.57
C ILE A 44 16.00 -5.61 3.00
N ARG A 45 15.69 -6.51 3.92
CA ARG A 45 15.96 -6.34 5.36
C ARG A 45 15.37 -5.01 5.86
N ASN A 46 16.22 -4.08 6.29
CA ASN A 46 15.85 -2.79 6.86
C ASN A 46 15.96 -1.64 5.84
N GLU A 47 15.98 -1.95 4.55
CA GLU A 47 16.01 -0.97 3.47
C GLU A 47 14.85 -1.20 2.53
N ILE A 48 14.20 -0.11 2.11
CA ILE A 48 13.24 -0.12 1.01
C ILE A 48 13.87 0.53 -0.21
N GLU A 49 13.76 -0.14 -1.35
CA GLU A 49 14.11 0.39 -2.66
C GLU A 49 12.83 0.74 -3.41
N PHE A 50 12.80 1.89 -4.07
CA PHE A 50 11.61 2.34 -4.81
C PHE A 50 11.95 3.13 -6.08
N HIS A 51 10.98 3.24 -6.98
CA HIS A 51 11.07 3.98 -8.24
C HIS A 51 9.68 4.45 -8.68
N GLY A 52 9.58 5.64 -9.29
CA GLY A 52 8.33 6.25 -9.76
C GLY A 52 7.78 7.37 -8.86
N VAL A 53 8.34 7.51 -7.65
CA VAL A 53 7.99 8.55 -6.66
C VAL A 53 9.25 9.00 -5.91
N ASP A 54 9.16 10.15 -5.24
CA ASP A 54 10.22 10.65 -4.37
C ASP A 54 10.17 10.03 -2.95
N LYS A 55 11.19 10.38 -2.15
CA LYS A 55 11.35 9.88 -0.79
C LYS A 55 10.24 10.37 0.15
N ASP A 56 9.82 11.61 0.01
CA ASP A 56 8.87 12.24 0.93
C ASP A 56 7.48 11.63 0.76
N PHE A 57 7.09 11.34 -0.48
CA PHE A 57 5.90 10.54 -0.78
C PHE A 57 5.96 9.17 -0.11
N VAL A 58 7.06 8.43 -0.21
CA VAL A 58 7.19 7.10 0.40
C VAL A 58 7.09 7.16 1.92
N VAL A 59 7.74 8.16 2.54
CA VAL A 59 7.68 8.38 3.99
C VAL A 59 6.26 8.67 4.44
N HIS A 60 5.55 9.54 3.71
CA HIS A 60 4.17 9.89 4.01
C HIS A 60 3.21 8.72 3.78
N PHE A 61 3.25 8.11 2.59
CA PHE A 61 2.33 7.04 2.17
C PHE A 61 2.36 5.84 3.11
N PHE A 62 3.54 5.42 3.56
CA PHE A 62 3.70 4.29 4.49
C PHE A 62 3.74 4.70 5.97
N SER A 63 3.42 5.96 6.29
CA SER A 63 3.43 6.48 7.66
C SER A 63 4.76 6.22 8.39
N LEU A 64 5.89 6.36 7.69
CA LEU A 64 7.22 6.04 8.23
C LEU A 64 7.70 7.05 9.28
N ASN A 65 7.10 8.23 9.31
CA ASN A 65 7.34 9.29 10.30
C ASN A 65 6.64 9.02 11.64
N GLU A 66 5.69 8.10 11.70
CA GLU A 66 4.93 7.79 12.92
C GLU A 66 5.74 6.91 13.89
N ASN A 67 5.60 7.17 15.21
CA ASN A 67 6.25 6.41 16.27
C ASN A 67 5.55 5.06 16.51
N LEU A 68 5.81 4.09 15.63
CA LEU A 68 5.19 2.77 15.73
C LEU A 68 5.45 2.07 17.09
N PRO A 69 6.66 2.10 17.70
CA PRO A 69 6.87 1.56 19.04
C PRO A 69 5.92 2.11 20.11
N GLU A 70 5.66 3.42 20.09
CA GLU A 70 4.73 4.07 21.02
C GLU A 70 3.29 3.65 20.77
N ILE A 71 2.83 3.66 19.51
CA ILE A 71 1.50 3.18 19.12
C ILE A 71 1.30 1.73 19.56
N LEU A 72 2.28 0.86 19.30
CA LEU A 72 2.22 -0.55 19.66
C LEU A 72 2.19 -0.75 21.18
N LYS A 73 2.91 0.07 21.95
CA LYS A 73 2.84 0.07 23.43
C LYS A 73 1.45 0.48 23.91
N GLU A 74 0.83 1.48 23.28
CA GLU A 74 -0.49 1.96 23.67
C GLU A 74 -1.58 0.90 23.43
N ILE A 75 -1.58 0.24 22.27
CA ILE A 75 -2.62 -0.75 21.93
C ILE A 75 -2.40 -2.11 22.60
N ASN A 76 -1.19 -2.41 23.08
CA ASN A 76 -0.86 -3.69 23.73
C ASN A 76 -1.52 -3.80 25.12
N LYS A 77 -2.82 -4.07 25.15
CA LYS A 77 -3.63 -4.13 26.38
C LYS A 77 -3.96 -5.55 26.84
N ASP A 78 -3.75 -6.55 25.99
CA ASP A 78 -4.08 -7.94 26.30
C ASP A 78 -3.23 -8.93 25.48
N LYS A 79 -3.27 -10.20 25.87
CA LYS A 79 -2.50 -11.30 25.28
C LYS A 79 -2.80 -11.57 23.79
N TYR A 80 -4.02 -11.25 23.33
CA TYR A 80 -4.41 -11.45 21.93
C TYR A 80 -3.80 -10.36 21.05
N ILE A 81 -3.80 -9.11 21.53
CA ILE A 81 -3.10 -8.01 20.86
C ILE A 81 -1.60 -8.24 20.89
N GLU A 82 -1.00 -8.62 22.03
CA GLU A 82 0.42 -8.93 22.13
C GLU A 82 0.86 -9.97 21.08
N LYS A 83 0.12 -11.08 20.97
CA LYS A 83 0.37 -12.12 19.97
C LYS A 83 0.26 -11.59 18.54
N SER A 84 -0.70 -10.70 18.28
CA SER A 84 -0.90 -10.07 16.98
C SER A 84 0.23 -9.10 16.63
N ILE A 85 0.69 -8.30 17.59
CA ILE A 85 1.85 -7.40 17.44
C ILE A 85 3.11 -8.21 17.14
N GLY A 86 3.35 -9.31 17.86
CA GLY A 86 4.50 -10.18 17.61
C GLY A 86 4.47 -10.77 16.20
N LYS A 87 3.30 -11.25 15.75
CA LYS A 87 3.14 -11.85 14.42
C LYS A 87 3.27 -10.83 13.28
N TYR A 88 2.71 -9.63 13.43
CA TYR A 88 2.61 -8.62 12.38
C TYR A 88 3.47 -7.38 12.64
N ARG A 89 4.56 -7.52 13.40
CA ARG A 89 5.48 -6.41 13.69
C ARG A 89 5.92 -5.72 12.40
N GLY A 90 5.90 -4.38 12.43
CA GLY A 90 6.25 -3.55 11.29
C GLY A 90 5.10 -3.28 10.30
N LEU A 91 3.90 -3.83 10.52
CA LEU A 91 2.69 -3.38 9.82
C LEU A 91 2.43 -1.91 10.13
N ARG A 92 2.19 -1.11 9.09
CA ARG A 92 1.80 0.31 9.23
C ARG A 92 0.50 0.58 8.48
N LEU A 93 -0.21 1.63 8.92
CA LEU A 93 -1.38 2.15 8.21
C LEU A 93 -0.90 3.04 7.05
N ILE A 94 -1.46 2.83 5.87
CA ILE A 94 -1.17 3.57 4.65
C ILE A 94 -2.03 4.82 4.61
N LYS A 95 -1.42 5.96 4.28
CA LYS A 95 -2.12 7.22 4.01
C LYS A 95 -2.60 7.22 2.55
N GLN A 96 -3.61 6.39 2.27
CA GLN A 96 -4.22 6.30 0.94
C GLN A 96 -5.03 7.56 0.64
N GLU A 97 -5.11 7.92 -0.63
CA GLU A 97 -5.97 9.00 -1.08
C GLU A 97 -7.45 8.72 -0.77
N PRO A 98 -8.19 9.67 -0.16
CA PRO A 98 -9.55 9.45 0.33
C PRO A 98 -10.56 8.98 -0.71
N TRP A 99 -10.54 9.53 -1.93
CA TRP A 99 -11.48 9.16 -2.99
C TRP A 99 -11.25 7.73 -3.49
N GLU A 100 -10.00 7.36 -3.78
CA GLU A 100 -9.68 5.98 -4.15
C GLU A 100 -10.05 5.00 -3.00
N CYS A 101 -9.76 5.37 -1.75
CA CYS A 101 -10.12 4.59 -0.57
C CYS A 101 -11.64 4.38 -0.49
N LEU A 102 -12.43 5.45 -0.59
CA LEU A 102 -13.89 5.41 -0.54
C LEU A 102 -14.47 4.44 -1.58
N ILE A 103 -14.11 4.61 -2.85
CA ILE A 103 -14.64 3.77 -3.93
C ILE A 103 -14.14 2.33 -3.80
N SER A 104 -12.90 2.14 -3.36
CA SER A 104 -12.33 0.81 -3.07
C SER A 104 -13.15 0.04 -2.04
N PHE A 105 -13.54 0.70 -0.94
CA PHE A 105 -14.32 0.06 0.11
C PHE A 105 -15.80 -0.08 -0.24
N ILE A 106 -16.38 0.80 -1.07
CA ILE A 106 -17.71 0.55 -1.68
C ILE A 106 -17.67 -0.72 -2.53
N CYS A 107 -16.61 -0.94 -3.33
CA CYS A 107 -16.46 -2.16 -4.12
C CYS A 107 -16.27 -3.43 -3.26
N SER A 108 -15.84 -3.26 -2.00
CA SER A 108 -15.53 -4.32 -1.04
C SER A 108 -16.74 -4.96 -0.37
N SER A 109 -17.86 -4.24 -0.28
CA SER A 109 -19.09 -4.73 0.36
C SER A 109 -19.54 -6.06 -0.25
N ALA A 110 -19.72 -7.06 0.61
CA ALA A 110 -20.09 -8.43 0.24
C ALA A 110 -19.23 -9.03 -0.90
N SER A 111 -17.92 -8.73 -0.88
CA SER A 111 -16.98 -9.17 -1.91
C SER A 111 -15.77 -9.89 -1.34
N ASN A 112 -14.92 -10.42 -2.22
CA ASN A 112 -13.63 -11.00 -1.85
C ASN A 112 -12.51 -10.25 -2.58
N ILE A 113 -11.28 -10.33 -2.06
CA ILE A 113 -10.13 -9.57 -2.59
C ILE A 113 -9.98 -9.71 -4.12
N PRO A 114 -10.08 -10.91 -4.74
CA PRO A 114 -10.04 -11.04 -6.19
C PRO A 114 -11.13 -10.25 -6.93
N ARG A 115 -12.39 -10.30 -6.46
CA ARG A 115 -13.49 -9.53 -7.06
C ARG A 115 -13.32 -8.02 -6.88
N ILE A 116 -12.86 -7.57 -5.71
CA ILE A 116 -12.58 -6.15 -5.46
C ILE A 116 -11.56 -5.64 -6.46
N ARG A 117 -10.43 -6.35 -6.59
CA ARG A 117 -9.37 -6.01 -7.53
C ARG A 117 -9.85 -5.99 -8.98
N SER A 118 -10.71 -6.93 -9.36
CA SER A 118 -11.31 -6.98 -10.70
C SER A 118 -12.19 -5.74 -10.97
N LYS A 119 -13.09 -5.38 -10.04
CA LYS A 119 -13.94 -4.18 -10.16
C LYS A 119 -13.11 -2.91 -10.29
N LEU A 120 -12.10 -2.74 -9.42
CA LEU A 120 -11.24 -1.55 -9.43
C LEU A 120 -10.39 -1.48 -10.69
N LYS A 121 -9.92 -2.64 -11.20
CA LYS A 121 -9.22 -2.70 -12.48
C LYS A 121 -10.13 -2.27 -13.63
N ALA A 122 -11.34 -2.81 -13.73
CA ALA A 122 -12.29 -2.43 -14.78
C ALA A 122 -12.61 -0.93 -14.74
N LEU A 123 -12.85 -0.38 -13.54
CA LEU A 123 -13.09 1.05 -13.34
C LEU A 123 -11.89 1.89 -13.83
N SER A 124 -10.67 1.49 -13.48
CA SER A 124 -9.45 2.19 -13.88
C SER A 124 -9.20 2.08 -15.39
N GLU A 125 -9.47 0.93 -16.01
CA GLU A 125 -9.33 0.73 -17.45
C GLU A 125 -10.34 1.55 -18.27
N SER A 126 -11.57 1.72 -17.76
CA SER A 126 -12.62 2.48 -18.43
C SER A 126 -12.46 4.00 -18.31
N PHE A 127 -12.01 4.49 -17.14
CA PHE A 127 -12.05 5.93 -16.84
C PHE A 127 -10.69 6.52 -16.43
N GLY A 128 -9.68 5.69 -16.23
CA GLY A 128 -8.32 6.10 -15.89
C GLY A 128 -7.46 6.39 -17.11
N LYS A 129 -6.29 7.00 -16.86
CA LYS A 129 -5.27 7.27 -17.88
C LYS A 129 -4.27 6.12 -17.91
N LYS A 130 -3.83 5.72 -19.10
CA LYS A 130 -2.75 4.73 -19.27
C LYS A 130 -1.46 5.22 -18.62
N ILE A 131 -0.82 4.37 -17.84
CA ILE A 131 0.46 4.63 -17.18
C ILE A 131 1.40 3.43 -17.37
N THR A 132 2.70 3.68 -17.34
CA THR A 132 3.72 2.65 -17.53
C THR A 132 4.94 2.94 -16.67
N LEU A 133 5.47 1.90 -16.02
CA LEU A 133 6.70 1.97 -15.25
C LEU A 133 7.50 0.69 -15.48
N ASP A 134 8.74 0.82 -15.97
CA ASP A 134 9.66 -0.30 -16.19
C ASP A 134 9.03 -1.47 -16.97
N GLY A 135 8.26 -1.14 -18.02
CA GLY A 135 7.57 -2.11 -18.88
C GLY A 135 6.24 -2.64 -18.34
N VAL A 136 5.89 -2.38 -17.07
CA VAL A 136 4.59 -2.73 -16.49
C VAL A 136 3.58 -1.63 -16.81
N ARG A 137 2.44 -2.02 -17.39
CA ARG A 137 1.35 -1.11 -17.76
C ARG A 137 0.20 -1.24 -16.77
N ASP A 138 -0.43 -0.11 -16.47
CA ASP A 138 -1.64 -0.03 -15.65
C ASP A 138 -2.43 1.23 -16.04
N TYR A 139 -3.47 1.57 -15.29
CA TYR A 139 -4.28 2.77 -15.46
C TYR A 139 -4.38 3.55 -14.15
N THR A 140 -4.46 4.88 -14.18
CA THR A 140 -4.71 5.67 -12.95
C THR A 140 -6.10 5.38 -12.39
N PHE A 141 -6.34 5.71 -11.13
CA PHE A 141 -7.71 5.74 -10.62
C PHE A 141 -8.46 6.93 -11.25
N PRO A 142 -9.76 6.81 -11.58
CA PRO A 142 -10.53 7.96 -12.04
C PRO A 142 -10.73 8.98 -10.91
N LEU A 143 -10.71 10.26 -11.23
CA LEU A 143 -11.08 11.34 -10.31
C LEU A 143 -12.61 11.52 -10.27
N PRO A 144 -13.16 12.07 -9.18
CA PRO A 144 -14.49 12.67 -9.26
C PRO A 144 -14.42 13.80 -10.29
N GLY A 145 -15.28 13.75 -11.31
CA GLY A 145 -15.22 14.63 -12.50
C GLY A 145 -15.31 16.12 -12.21
#